data_AF-A0A5E4K232-F1
#
_entry.id   AF-A0A5E4K232-F1
#
_cell.length_a   1.000
_cell.length_b   1.000
_cell.length_c   1.000
_cell.angle_alpha   90.00
_cell.angle_beta   90.00
_cell.angle_gamma   90.00
#
_symmetry.space_group_name_H-M   'P 1'
#
loop_
_entity.id
_entity.type
_entity.pdbx_description
1 polymer ?
#
loop_
_entity_poly.entity_id
_entity_poly.type
_entity_poly.pdbx_seq_one_letter_code
_entity_poly.pdbx_strand_id
1 'polypeptide(L)'
;MAEEKIKKVKEVKEKKVEKPAKEKKSIFKKKDKKENKVPEQKIQTENKKPHVSKRQRGYNEKKSKLAVKGRQTKWAPVWAVIKKHGTGKRIHPSAMTAYKRNWRRTKLHIKPRRIRKSHMG
;
A
#
# COMPACT_ATOMS: atom_id res chain seq x y z
N MET A 1 -10.84 -29.17 -67.07
CA MET A 1 -10.85 -27.76 -66.61
C MET A 1 -11.09 -27.59 -65.11
N ALA A 2 -11.99 -28.34 -64.46
CA ALA A 2 -12.25 -28.22 -63.00
C ALA A 2 -11.26 -29.04 -62.13
N GLU A 3 -10.78 -30.18 -62.62
CA GLU A 3 -9.89 -31.07 -61.85
C GLU A 3 -8.43 -30.57 -61.77
N GLU A 4 -7.96 -29.85 -62.80
CA GLU A 4 -6.63 -29.21 -62.78
C GLU A 4 -6.56 -28.05 -61.78
N LYS A 5 -7.68 -27.35 -61.52
CA LYS A 5 -7.74 -26.29 -60.51
C LYS A 5 -7.61 -26.87 -59.09
N ILE A 6 -8.15 -28.07 -58.85
CA ILE A 6 -8.08 -28.74 -57.53
C ILE A 6 -6.67 -29.28 -57.26
N LYS A 7 -5.99 -29.84 -58.27
CA LYS A 7 -4.58 -30.26 -58.16
C LYS A 7 -3.64 -29.07 -57.89
N LYS A 8 -3.84 -27.94 -58.56
CA LYS A 8 -3.02 -26.73 -58.37
C LYS A 8 -3.20 -26.11 -56.97
N VAL A 9 -4.39 -26.20 -56.38
CA VAL A 9 -4.64 -25.71 -55.01
C VAL A 9 -4.05 -26.65 -53.94
N LYS A 10 -4.05 -27.98 -54.16
CA LYS A 10 -3.38 -28.93 -53.25
C LYS A 10 -1.85 -28.78 -53.26
N GLU A 11 -1.25 -28.60 -54.44
CA GLU A 11 0.19 -28.46 -54.59
C GLU A 11 0.75 -27.17 -53.95
N VAL A 12 -0.03 -26.07 -53.98
CA VAL A 12 0.31 -24.81 -53.29
C VAL A 12 0.16 -24.93 -51.75
N LYS A 13 -0.73 -25.82 -51.27
CA LYS A 13 -0.97 -26.02 -49.84
C LYS A 13 0.10 -26.92 -49.20
N GLU A 14 0.64 -27.88 -49.94
CA GLU A 14 1.72 -28.76 -49.46
C GLU A 14 3.10 -28.09 -49.53
N LYS A 15 3.37 -27.22 -50.51
CA LYS A 15 4.63 -26.45 -50.63
C LYS A 15 4.85 -25.36 -49.56
N LYS A 16 3.95 -25.19 -48.59
CA LYS A 16 4.02 -24.12 -47.57
C LYS A 16 4.52 -24.57 -46.19
N VAL A 17 4.88 -25.84 -46.00
CA VAL A 17 5.28 -26.38 -44.69
C VAL A 17 6.80 -26.48 -44.48
N GLU A 18 7.62 -26.42 -45.52
CA GLU A 18 9.07 -26.60 -45.35
C GLU A 18 9.84 -25.28 -45.49
N LYS A 19 9.92 -24.54 -44.39
CA LYS A 19 11.01 -23.58 -44.17
C LYS A 19 12.06 -24.29 -43.29
N PRO A 20 13.32 -24.43 -43.73
CA PRO A 20 14.35 -25.03 -42.91
C PRO A 20 14.57 -24.15 -41.67
N ALA A 21 14.41 -24.75 -40.49
CA ALA A 21 14.73 -24.13 -39.23
C ALA A 21 16.21 -23.74 -39.26
N LYS A 22 16.49 -22.45 -39.46
CA LYS A 22 17.84 -21.91 -39.27
C LYS A 22 18.26 -22.25 -37.86
N GLU A 23 19.21 -23.18 -37.77
CA GLU A 23 19.94 -23.52 -36.56
C GLU A 23 20.40 -22.22 -35.91
N LYS A 24 19.72 -21.81 -34.84
CA LYS A 24 20.22 -20.78 -33.95
C LYS A 24 21.39 -21.42 -33.22
N LYS A 25 22.61 -21.28 -33.77
CA LYS A 25 23.84 -21.48 -33.02
C LYS A 25 23.72 -20.62 -31.75
N SER A 26 23.60 -21.29 -30.60
CA SER A 26 23.54 -20.67 -29.29
C SER A 26 24.89 -20.02 -28.98
N ILE A 27 25.05 -18.78 -29.43
CA ILE A 27 26.21 -17.91 -29.15
C ILE A 27 26.28 -17.53 -27.66
N PHE A 28 25.25 -17.82 -26.87
CA PHE A 28 25.29 -17.62 -25.43
C PHE A 28 25.80 -18.88 -24.74
N LYS A 29 27.13 -18.97 -24.54
CA LYS A 29 27.67 -19.80 -23.46
C LYS A 29 26.93 -19.38 -22.19
N LYS A 30 26.16 -20.28 -21.59
CA LYS A 30 25.66 -20.12 -20.22
C LYS A 30 26.90 -19.84 -19.38
N LYS A 31 27.07 -18.58 -18.98
CA LYS A 31 27.98 -18.25 -17.89
C LYS A 31 27.35 -18.91 -16.68
N ASP A 32 27.94 -20.02 -16.24
CA ASP A 32 27.50 -20.73 -15.04
C ASP A 32 27.28 -19.68 -13.97
N LYS A 33 26.01 -19.51 -13.60
CA LYS A 33 25.62 -18.62 -12.52
C LYS A 33 26.15 -19.33 -11.29
N LYS A 34 27.40 -19.01 -10.91
CA LYS A 34 27.88 -19.29 -9.55
C LYS A 34 26.80 -18.71 -8.65
N GLU A 35 26.02 -19.60 -8.05
CA GLU A 35 25.14 -19.25 -6.95
C GLU A 35 26.05 -18.82 -5.82
N ASN A 36 26.47 -17.55 -5.86
CA ASN A 36 26.92 -16.87 -4.68
C ASN A 36 25.68 -16.81 -3.78
N LYS A 37 25.49 -17.85 -2.96
CA LYS A 37 24.72 -17.77 -1.72
C LYS A 37 25.40 -16.69 -0.90
N VAL A 38 25.02 -15.44 -1.14
CA VAL A 38 25.24 -14.38 -0.17
C VAL A 38 24.57 -14.89 1.10
N PRO A 39 25.29 -15.02 2.22
CA PRO A 39 24.65 -15.40 3.46
C PRO A 39 23.56 -14.36 3.72
N GLU A 40 22.29 -14.78 3.67
CA GLU A 40 21.19 -13.99 4.20
C GLU A 40 21.47 -13.82 5.69
N GLN A 41 22.18 -12.74 6.02
CA GLN A 41 22.26 -12.26 7.37
C GLN A 41 20.82 -11.92 7.73
N LYS A 42 20.19 -12.77 8.54
CA LYS A 42 18.93 -12.45 9.21
C LYS A 42 19.21 -11.18 10.01
N ILE A 43 18.93 -10.02 9.42
CA ILE A 43 18.91 -8.77 10.16
C ILE A 43 17.80 -8.98 11.18
N GLN A 44 18.19 -9.28 12.42
CA GLN A 44 17.30 -9.20 13.56
C GLN A 44 16.99 -7.71 13.68
N THR A 45 15.98 -7.24 12.93
CA THR A 45 15.39 -5.92 13.16
C THR A 45 14.60 -6.05 14.45
N GLU A 46 15.30 -6.14 15.57
CA GLU A 46 14.70 -5.88 16.85
C GLU A 46 14.19 -4.45 16.75
N ASN A 47 12.86 -4.30 16.69
CA ASN A 47 12.17 -3.01 16.73
C ASN A 47 12.34 -2.38 18.13
N LYS A 48 13.59 -2.17 18.56
CA LYS A 48 13.92 -1.42 19.77
C LYS A 48 13.60 0.04 19.47
N LYS A 49 12.52 0.51 20.11
CA LYS A 49 12.13 1.92 20.05
C LYS A 49 13.36 2.76 20.41
N PRO A 50 13.74 3.76 19.59
CA PRO A 50 14.92 4.57 19.87
C PRO A 50 14.79 5.21 21.25
N HIS A 51 15.90 5.31 21.98
CA HIS A 51 15.91 5.98 23.28
C HIS A 51 15.63 7.47 23.07
N VAL A 52 14.40 7.90 23.37
CA VAL A 52 14.00 9.30 23.31
C VAL A 52 14.06 9.91 24.71
N SER A 53 14.59 11.14 24.81
CA SER A 53 14.61 11.89 26.07
C SER A 53 13.20 11.99 26.67
N LYS A 54 13.08 12.01 28.00
CA LYS A 54 11.78 12.18 28.70
C LYS A 54 11.04 13.44 28.23
N ARG A 55 11.78 14.49 27.81
CA ARG A 55 11.24 15.73 27.23
C ARG A 55 10.54 15.47 25.91
N GLN A 56 11.20 14.78 25.00
CA GLN A 56 10.68 14.49 23.67
C GLN A 56 9.52 13.51 23.72
N ARG A 57 9.55 12.55 24.66
CA ARG A 57 8.44 11.62 24.89
C ARG A 57 7.13 12.34 25.23
N GLY A 58 7.16 13.27 26.20
CA GLY A 58 5.95 14.02 26.58
C GLY A 58 5.41 14.94 25.47
N TYR A 59 6.30 15.54 24.67
CA TYR A 59 5.89 16.31 23.48
C TYR A 59 5.21 15.41 22.44
N ASN A 60 5.79 14.24 22.16
CA ASN A 60 5.25 13.27 21.21
C ASN A 60 3.88 12.74 21.66
N GLU A 61 3.69 12.47 22.95
CA GLU A 61 2.39 12.07 23.51
C GLU A 61 1.33 13.16 23.40
N LYS A 62 1.69 14.43 23.67
CA LYS A 62 0.77 15.55 23.46
C LYS A 62 0.40 15.68 21.98
N LYS A 63 1.40 15.62 21.10
CA LYS A 63 1.23 15.71 19.65
C LYS A 63 0.34 14.58 19.12
N SER A 64 0.54 13.35 19.58
CA SER A 64 -0.28 12.20 19.16
C SER A 64 -1.73 12.33 19.62
N LYS A 65 -1.97 12.73 20.88
CA LYS A 65 -3.32 13.01 21.40
C LYS A 65 -4.01 14.11 20.60
N LEU A 66 -3.32 15.21 20.31
CA LEU A 66 -3.85 16.29 19.48
C LEU A 66 -4.16 15.83 18.06
N ALA A 67 -3.30 15.01 17.46
CA ALA A 67 -3.52 14.45 16.12
C ALA A 67 -4.79 13.57 16.07
N VAL A 68 -4.99 12.70 17.06
CA VAL A 68 -6.23 11.90 17.20
C VAL A 68 -7.45 12.82 17.28
N LYS A 69 -7.40 13.86 18.12
CA LYS A 69 -8.50 14.82 18.29
C LYS A 69 -8.73 15.70 17.07
N GLY A 70 -7.70 15.95 16.27
CA GLY A 70 -7.82 16.60 14.97
C GLY A 70 -8.59 15.75 13.97
N ARG A 71 -8.33 14.44 13.94
CA ARG A 71 -9.07 13.49 13.08
C ARG A 71 -10.56 13.40 13.45
N GLN A 72 -10.89 13.49 14.73
CA GLN A 72 -12.28 13.46 15.25
C GLN A 72 -13.12 14.71 14.89
N THR A 73 -12.60 15.68 14.13
CA THR A 73 -13.38 16.84 13.66
C THR A 73 -14.18 16.56 12.40
N LYS A 74 -13.76 15.55 11.62
CA LYS A 74 -14.35 15.20 10.34
C LYS A 74 -15.59 14.30 10.53
N TRP A 75 -16.54 14.42 9.61
CA TRP A 75 -17.65 13.47 9.53
C TRP A 75 -17.17 12.09 9.06
N ALA A 76 -18.00 11.07 9.30
CA ALA A 76 -17.83 9.77 8.65
C ALA A 76 -17.80 9.93 7.12
N PRO A 77 -16.95 9.18 6.41
CA PRO A 77 -16.85 9.26 4.96
C PRO A 77 -18.07 8.60 4.30
N VAL A 78 -18.47 9.13 3.14
CA VAL A 78 -19.68 8.72 2.41
C VAL A 78 -19.68 7.22 2.10
N TRP A 79 -18.54 6.67 1.66
CA TRP A 79 -18.43 5.24 1.36
C TRP A 79 -18.76 4.35 2.57
N ALA A 80 -18.45 4.81 3.79
CA ALA A 80 -18.71 4.04 5.00
C ALA A 80 -20.19 4.12 5.40
N VAL A 81 -20.84 5.26 5.14
CA VAL A 81 -22.29 5.42 5.30
C VAL A 81 -23.04 4.47 4.37
N ILE A 82 -22.63 4.42 3.09
CA ILE A 82 -23.21 3.51 2.09
C ILE A 82 -23.00 2.05 2.52
N LYS A 83 -21.80 1.68 2.98
CA LYS A 83 -21.50 0.31 3.43
C LYS A 83 -22.36 -0.13 4.62
N LYS A 84 -22.66 0.78 5.55
CA LYS A 84 -23.46 0.49 6.75
C LYS A 84 -24.96 0.44 6.46
N HIS A 85 -25.46 1.37 5.66
CA HIS A 85 -26.90 1.57 5.50
C HIS A 85 -27.47 0.99 4.20
N GLY A 86 -26.62 0.71 3.21
CA GLY A 86 -27.01 0.27 1.88
C GLY A 86 -27.04 1.43 0.87
N THR A 87 -26.91 1.06 -0.40
CA THR A 87 -27.04 1.99 -1.54
C THR A 87 -28.47 2.54 -1.65
N GLY A 88 -28.60 3.81 -2.03
CA GLY A 88 -29.91 4.45 -2.26
C GLY A 88 -30.52 5.17 -1.05
N LYS A 89 -30.00 4.98 0.16
CA LYS A 89 -30.48 5.71 1.35
C LYS A 89 -29.82 7.08 1.48
N ARG A 90 -30.63 8.14 1.56
CA ARG A 90 -30.18 9.54 1.77
C ARG A 90 -29.92 9.83 3.25
N ILE A 91 -28.92 9.16 3.82
CA ILE A 91 -28.56 9.31 5.23
C ILE A 91 -27.35 10.23 5.35
N HIS A 92 -27.47 11.29 6.15
CA HIS A 92 -26.36 12.18 6.45
C HIS A 92 -25.32 11.47 7.37
N PRO A 93 -24.00 11.63 7.17
CA PRO A 93 -22.95 10.96 7.95
C PRO A 93 -23.00 11.21 9.46
N SER A 94 -23.80 12.19 9.91
CA SER A 94 -24.09 12.37 11.34
C SER A 94 -24.71 11.17 12.01
N ALA A 95 -25.55 10.41 11.29
CA ALA A 95 -26.16 9.22 11.86
C ALA A 95 -25.13 8.12 12.17
N MET A 96 -23.98 8.13 11.47
CA MET A 96 -22.89 7.18 11.70
C MET A 96 -21.81 7.73 12.64
N THR A 97 -21.62 9.05 12.69
CA THR A 97 -20.53 9.69 13.44
C THR A 97 -20.89 9.84 14.92
N ALA A 98 -20.45 8.91 15.77
CA ALA A 98 -20.71 8.97 17.22
C ALA A 98 -19.96 10.12 17.92
N TYR A 99 -18.69 10.35 17.55
CA TYR A 99 -17.83 11.34 18.21
C TYR A 99 -17.33 12.36 17.19
N LYS A 100 -17.87 13.58 17.26
CA LYS A 100 -17.37 14.72 16.51
C LYS A 100 -16.99 15.86 17.46
N ARG A 101 -15.75 16.35 17.36
CA ARG A 101 -15.27 17.43 18.22
C ARG A 101 -15.49 18.79 17.58
N ASN A 102 -16.00 19.75 18.36
CA ASN A 102 -16.01 21.17 18.01
C ASN A 102 -15.18 21.95 19.04
N TRP A 103 -14.16 22.68 18.59
CA TRP A 103 -13.23 23.41 19.45
C TRP A 103 -13.88 24.53 20.27
N ARG A 104 -15.03 25.08 19.82
CA ARG A 104 -15.78 26.11 20.57
C ARG A 104 -16.53 25.49 21.74
N ARG A 105 -17.20 24.35 21.53
CA ARG A 105 -18.06 23.70 22.52
C ARG A 105 -17.32 22.74 23.46
N THR A 106 -16.48 21.86 22.91
CA THR A 106 -15.80 20.80 23.68
C THR A 106 -14.29 21.01 23.74
N LYS A 107 -13.82 21.42 24.92
CA LYS A 107 -12.41 21.71 25.20
C LYS A 107 -11.62 20.43 25.51
N LEU A 108 -10.33 20.46 25.21
CA LEU A 108 -9.43 19.34 25.45
C LEU A 108 -8.70 19.52 26.77
N HIS A 109 -8.93 18.61 27.72
CA HIS A 109 -8.18 18.55 28.98
C HIS A 109 -6.84 17.83 28.81
N ILE A 110 -5.98 18.33 27.91
CA ILE A 110 -4.64 17.80 27.70
C ILE A 110 -3.69 18.58 28.60
N LYS A 111 -3.38 18.02 29.78
CA LYS A 111 -2.43 18.64 30.71
C LYS A 111 -1.07 18.79 30.03
N PRO A 112 -0.40 19.95 30.14
CA PRO A 112 0.99 20.05 29.78
C PRO A 112 1.82 19.11 30.66
N ARG A 113 3.03 18.78 30.21
CA ARG A 113 4.00 18.12 31.09
C ARG A 113 4.14 18.98 32.35
N ARG A 114 4.15 18.34 33.54
CA ARG A 114 4.59 19.00 34.77
C ARG A 114 6.04 19.43 34.58
N ILE A 115 6.25 20.68 34.20
CA ILE A 115 7.57 21.31 34.17
C ILE A 115 7.83 21.75 35.61
N ARG A 116 8.92 21.25 36.21
CA ARG A 116 9.42 21.85 37.45
C ARG A 116 9.80 23.28 37.13
N LYS A 117 9.15 24.22 37.80
CA LYS A 117 9.51 25.63 37.74
C LYS A 117 10.84 25.78 38.49
N SER A 118 11.86 26.35 37.85
CA SER A 118 13.19 26.52 38.43
C SER A 118 13.21 27.36 39.71
N HIS A 119 12.19 28.20 39.92
CA HIS A 119 12.06 29.13 41.04
C HIS A 119 11.17 28.60 42.17
N MET A 120 10.67 27.35 42.10
CA MET A 120 9.69 26.82 43.07
C MET A 120 10.29 25.87 44.12
N GLY A 121 11.62 25.77 44.23
CA GLY A 121 12.30 24.87 45.18
C GLY A 121 12.31 23.40 44.74
#